data_AF-A0A7J6M7M3-F1
#
_entry.id   AF-A0A7J6M7M3-F1
#
_cell.length_a   1.000
_cell.length_b   1.000
_cell.length_c   1.000
_cell.angle_alpha   90.00
_cell.angle_beta   90.00
_cell.angle_gamma   90.00
#
_symmetry.space_group_name_H-M   'P 1'
#
loop_
_entity.id
_entity.type
_entity.pdbx_description
1 polymer ?
#
loop_
_entity_poly.entity_id
_entity_poly.type
_entity_poly.pdbx_seq_one_letter_code
_entity_poly.pdbx_strand_id
1 'polypeptide(L)'
;MGRGKKGSKAPTSRNAVTLSTGDVLDAARELKELPVSLGPTVTFHRGAKLPKGLLDRIIDITRDNMKTSYDAALGWDNWDDHIKRDEMSHKLSRFLLRWREGATDSRTAEDLVAFVHFRFERADDDDQQSVLYVYEIQVVSSYQRRGIGRELMELVEEVATQLGIDLVMLTCLKNRPEGLAFYKTKLGYTLHPSSPEACDGPGQRRRPQTVKGFFSGAHDKFMERPVLNGMVLLNCVVYGAWRCTALSFRVTPREGERLRRFLMNNFTCSWDDIMTKGRWHQSILYGFSHITFPHFVFNTWLLYFIGRPLYDRLANEKEFGIVYFSGLFAGAVAETLACRNRATPLVGASSGVMALLASLSVLEPNRWWYMLFPIPGATLSSMQLADINLAVHLVAAPAVLYRQFSRRFPPRYGSNVAYVGHLAGIFAGYAATK
;
A
#
# COMPACT_ATOMS: atom_id res chain seq x y z
N MET A 1 -5.47 -11.95 -13.20
CA MET A 1 -5.27 -13.16 -14.02
C MET A 1 -3.96 -13.03 -14.76
N GLY A 2 -3.27 -14.12 -15.05
CA GLY A 2 -1.97 -14.12 -15.73
C GLY A 2 -1.83 -15.27 -16.73
N ARG A 3 -0.96 -15.09 -17.72
CA ARG A 3 -0.55 -16.12 -18.68
C ARG A 3 0.95 -15.98 -19.00
N GLY A 4 1.71 -17.06 -18.83
CA GLY A 4 3.14 -17.11 -19.15
C GLY A 4 3.44 -17.61 -20.57
N LYS A 5 4.73 -17.58 -20.97
CA LYS A 5 5.20 -18.02 -22.30
C LYS A 5 4.70 -19.43 -22.64
N LYS A 6 4.06 -19.59 -23.81
CA LYS A 6 3.65 -20.91 -24.32
C LYS A 6 4.89 -21.73 -24.69
N GLY A 7 5.20 -22.76 -23.89
CA GLY A 7 6.14 -23.83 -24.23
C GLY A 7 7.62 -23.48 -24.19
N SER A 8 8.23 -23.41 -23.00
CA SER A 8 9.69 -23.48 -22.89
C SER A 8 10.14 -24.92 -22.64
N LYS A 9 10.51 -25.64 -23.71
CA LYS A 9 11.77 -26.39 -23.64
C LYS A 9 12.86 -25.34 -23.81
N ALA A 10 13.83 -25.32 -22.88
CA ALA A 10 14.93 -24.38 -22.89
C ALA A 10 15.59 -24.36 -24.30
N PRO A 11 15.74 -23.19 -24.95
CA PRO A 11 16.51 -23.11 -26.17
C PRO A 11 17.99 -23.30 -25.81
N THR A 12 18.55 -24.44 -26.21
CA THR A 12 19.99 -24.61 -26.33
C THR A 12 20.46 -23.85 -27.58
N SER A 13 20.77 -22.57 -27.44
CA SER A 13 21.60 -21.87 -28.42
C SER A 13 22.48 -20.83 -27.72
N ARG A 14 23.79 -21.08 -27.77
CA ARG A 14 24.85 -20.15 -27.35
C ARG A 14 24.69 -18.84 -28.15
N ASN A 15 24.71 -17.70 -27.44
CA ASN A 15 24.71 -16.30 -27.94
C ASN A 15 23.41 -15.49 -27.79
N ALA A 16 22.64 -15.67 -26.72
CA ALA A 16 21.73 -14.62 -26.24
C ALA A 16 22.35 -13.94 -25.02
N VAL A 17 22.59 -12.63 -25.10
CA VAL A 17 22.88 -11.82 -23.91
C VAL A 17 21.59 -11.81 -23.09
N THR A 18 21.58 -12.52 -21.96
CA THR A 18 20.45 -12.51 -21.04
C THR A 18 20.41 -11.14 -20.37
N LEU A 19 19.61 -10.22 -20.90
CA LEU A 19 19.32 -8.94 -20.27
C LEU A 19 18.67 -9.18 -18.90
N SER A 20 19.03 -8.39 -17.88
CA SER A 20 18.33 -8.47 -16.60
C SER A 20 16.88 -7.99 -16.77
N THR A 21 15.96 -8.40 -15.88
CA THR A 21 14.55 -7.95 -15.94
C THR A 21 14.41 -6.43 -15.98
N GLY A 22 15.29 -5.70 -15.27
CA GLY A 22 15.34 -4.24 -15.32
C GLY A 22 15.62 -3.72 -16.72
N ASP A 23 16.63 -4.29 -17.37
CA ASP A 23 17.04 -3.89 -18.73
C ASP A 23 15.94 -4.18 -19.76
N VAL A 24 15.22 -5.31 -19.62
CA VAL A 24 14.11 -5.67 -20.51
C VAL A 24 12.95 -4.67 -20.41
N LEU A 25 12.54 -4.31 -19.19
CA LEU A 25 11.44 -3.38 -18.98
C LEU A 25 11.77 -1.96 -19.43
N ASP A 26 12.98 -1.49 -19.17
CA ASP A 26 13.40 -0.15 -19.58
C ASP A 26 13.52 -0.06 -21.11
N ALA A 27 14.05 -1.10 -21.76
CA ALA A 27 14.03 -1.21 -23.22
C ALA A 27 12.60 -1.21 -23.78
N ALA A 28 11.70 -2.01 -23.19
CA ALA A 28 10.31 -2.11 -23.63
C ALA A 28 9.55 -0.77 -23.50
N ARG A 29 9.81 -0.01 -22.43
CA ARG A 29 9.20 1.31 -22.21
C ARG A 29 9.64 2.33 -23.25
N GLU A 30 10.84 2.21 -23.80
CA GLU A 30 11.38 3.13 -24.80
C GLU A 30 11.07 2.77 -26.26
N LEU A 31 10.30 1.71 -26.52
CA LEU A 31 9.93 1.27 -27.87
C LEU A 31 9.04 2.26 -28.62
N LYS A 32 9.51 2.76 -29.77
CA LYS A 32 8.74 3.67 -30.64
C LYS A 32 7.72 2.92 -31.47
N GLU A 33 8.04 1.68 -31.83
CA GLU A 33 7.21 0.73 -32.55
C GLU A 33 7.27 -0.62 -31.84
N LEU A 34 6.24 -1.45 -32.03
CA LEU A 34 6.20 -2.79 -31.46
C LEU A 34 6.91 -3.81 -32.36
N PRO A 35 7.54 -4.86 -31.81
CA PRO A 35 8.25 -5.89 -32.58
C PRO A 35 7.29 -6.93 -33.18
N VAL A 36 6.11 -6.52 -33.63
CA VAL A 36 5.07 -7.40 -34.20
C VAL A 36 4.44 -6.74 -35.42
N SER A 37 3.94 -7.56 -36.35
CA SER A 37 3.20 -7.05 -37.51
C SER A 37 1.77 -6.72 -37.09
N LEU A 38 1.47 -5.42 -36.99
CA LEU A 38 0.11 -4.93 -36.78
C LEU A 38 -0.56 -4.89 -38.16
N GLY A 39 -1.52 -5.77 -38.40
CA GLY A 39 -2.27 -5.83 -39.65
C GLY A 39 -2.87 -4.46 -40.05
N PRO A 40 -3.46 -4.33 -41.24
CA PRO A 40 -3.81 -3.02 -41.82
C PRO A 40 -4.82 -2.21 -40.99
N THR A 41 -5.54 -2.86 -40.07
CA THR A 41 -6.60 -2.28 -39.26
C THR A 41 -6.19 -1.98 -37.82
N VAL A 42 -4.95 -2.27 -37.41
CA VAL A 42 -4.45 -2.01 -36.05
C VAL A 42 -3.30 -1.01 -36.10
N THR A 43 -3.30 -0.03 -35.20
CA THR A 43 -2.16 0.87 -34.99
C THR A 43 -1.69 0.87 -33.55
N PHE A 44 -0.42 1.20 -33.36
CA PHE A 44 0.20 1.36 -32.05
C PHE A 44 0.43 2.84 -31.73
N HIS A 45 0.12 3.24 -30.50
CA HIS A 45 0.35 4.59 -30.01
C HIS A 45 0.89 4.57 -28.58
N ARG A 46 1.80 5.50 -28.27
CA ARG A 46 2.13 5.85 -26.89
C ARG A 46 1.10 6.85 -26.37
N GLY A 47 0.68 6.72 -25.10
CA GLY A 47 -0.34 7.58 -24.49
C GLY A 47 -0.03 9.07 -24.60
N ALA A 48 1.22 9.47 -24.33
CA ALA A 48 1.68 10.85 -24.47
C ALA A 48 1.63 11.42 -25.91
N LYS A 49 1.42 10.57 -26.92
CA LYS A 49 1.36 10.93 -28.34
C LYS A 49 0.01 10.58 -28.98
N LEU A 50 -1.03 10.31 -28.20
CA LEU A 50 -2.38 10.12 -28.75
C LEU A 50 -2.88 11.44 -29.37
N PRO A 51 -3.44 11.42 -30.59
CA PRO A 51 -4.08 12.59 -31.18
C PRO A 51 -5.20 13.15 -30.31
N LYS A 52 -5.41 14.47 -30.36
CA LYS A 52 -6.52 15.15 -29.68
C LYS A 52 -7.86 14.56 -30.16
N GLY A 53 -8.79 14.30 -29.24
CA GLY A 53 -10.09 13.66 -29.50
C GLY A 53 -10.08 12.12 -29.44
N LEU A 54 -8.94 11.47 -29.70
CA LEU A 54 -8.86 10.01 -29.67
C LEU A 54 -8.89 9.46 -28.24
N LEU A 55 -8.23 10.15 -27.30
CA LEU A 55 -8.30 9.81 -25.88
C LEU A 55 -9.73 9.96 -25.34
N ASP A 56 -10.46 10.99 -25.79
CA ASP A 56 -11.85 11.19 -25.38
C ASP A 56 -12.72 10.02 -25.83
N ARG A 57 -12.55 9.58 -27.09
CA ARG A 57 -13.24 8.39 -27.61
C ARG A 57 -12.90 7.12 -26.83
N ILE A 58 -11.63 6.92 -26.47
CA ILE A 58 -11.19 5.76 -25.66
C ILE A 58 -11.90 5.76 -24.31
N ILE A 59 -11.97 6.93 -23.65
CA ILE A 59 -12.67 7.09 -22.37
C ILE A 59 -14.17 6.83 -22.55
N ASP A 60 -14.80 7.36 -23.59
CA ASP A 60 -16.22 7.16 -23.86
C ASP A 60 -16.56 5.68 -24.07
N ILE A 61 -15.77 4.96 -24.89
CA ILE A 61 -15.95 3.51 -25.09
C ILE A 61 -15.83 2.75 -23.76
N THR A 62 -14.89 3.16 -22.91
CA THR A 62 -14.68 2.54 -21.60
C THR A 62 -15.85 2.84 -20.67
N ARG A 63 -16.32 4.09 -20.64
CA ARG A 63 -17.45 4.54 -19.83
C ARG A 63 -18.71 3.76 -20.20
N ASP A 64 -19.03 3.69 -21.48
CA ASP A 64 -20.21 2.98 -21.99
C ASP A 64 -20.21 1.50 -21.59
N ASN A 65 -19.03 0.86 -21.63
CA ASN A 65 -18.91 -0.56 -21.31
C ASN A 65 -18.83 -0.86 -19.81
N MET A 66 -18.22 0.03 -19.02
CA MET A 66 -17.72 -0.30 -17.68
C MET A 66 -18.33 0.52 -16.55
N LYS A 67 -18.90 1.71 -16.79
CA LYS A 67 -19.40 2.60 -15.72
C LYS A 67 -20.29 1.86 -14.71
N THR A 68 -21.33 1.19 -15.20
CA THR A 68 -22.27 0.42 -14.37
C THR A 68 -21.58 -0.71 -13.59
N SER A 69 -20.53 -1.32 -14.16
CA SER A 69 -19.79 -2.39 -13.47
C SER A 69 -18.86 -1.85 -12.38
N TYR A 70 -18.23 -0.70 -12.59
CA TYR A 70 -17.41 -0.03 -11.58
C TYR A 70 -18.30 0.47 -10.42
N ASP A 71 -19.39 1.17 -10.73
CA ASP A 71 -20.33 1.70 -9.72
C ASP A 71 -20.97 0.58 -8.86
N ALA A 72 -21.09 -0.64 -9.40
CA ALA A 72 -21.61 -1.80 -8.69
C ALA A 72 -20.54 -2.69 -8.04
N ALA A 73 -19.25 -2.39 -8.22
CA ALA A 73 -18.16 -3.25 -7.74
C ALA A 73 -17.81 -2.95 -6.28
N LEU A 74 -18.09 -3.89 -5.38
CA LEU A 74 -17.67 -3.79 -3.98
C LEU A 74 -16.13 -3.76 -3.87
N GLY A 75 -15.60 -2.70 -3.25
CA GLY A 75 -14.16 -2.50 -3.04
C GLY A 75 -13.44 -1.71 -4.13
N TRP A 76 -14.19 -1.14 -5.09
CA TRP A 76 -13.70 -0.20 -6.08
C TRP A 76 -14.42 1.15 -5.91
N ASP A 77 -13.76 2.24 -6.25
CA ASP A 77 -14.40 3.55 -6.30
C ASP A 77 -15.41 3.61 -7.46
N ASN A 78 -16.41 4.48 -7.32
CA ASN A 78 -17.35 4.76 -8.41
C ASN A 78 -16.61 5.33 -9.62
N TRP A 79 -17.21 5.19 -10.81
CA TRP A 79 -16.64 5.68 -12.04
C TRP A 79 -16.41 7.20 -12.00
N ASP A 80 -15.19 7.62 -12.34
CA ASP A 80 -14.80 9.01 -12.50
C ASP A 80 -13.97 9.18 -13.79
N ASP A 81 -14.43 10.06 -14.68
CA ASP A 81 -13.79 10.34 -15.96
C ASP A 81 -12.40 10.97 -15.80
N HIS A 82 -12.19 11.79 -14.77
CA HIS A 82 -10.91 12.45 -14.52
C HIS A 82 -9.87 11.43 -14.08
N ILE A 83 -10.23 10.53 -13.17
CA ILE A 83 -9.34 9.46 -12.71
C ILE A 83 -8.94 8.56 -13.90
N LYS A 84 -9.91 8.16 -14.74
CA LYS A 84 -9.61 7.34 -15.92
C LYS A 84 -8.79 8.08 -16.97
N ARG A 85 -9.03 9.38 -17.15
CA ARG A 85 -8.19 10.22 -18.03
C ARG A 85 -6.76 10.30 -17.53
N ASP A 86 -6.54 10.50 -16.23
CA ASP A 86 -5.20 10.57 -15.64
C ASP A 86 -4.46 9.22 -15.76
N GLU A 87 -5.18 8.10 -15.55
CA GLU A 87 -4.66 6.75 -15.77
C GLU A 87 -4.24 6.53 -17.24
N MET A 88 -5.12 6.85 -18.18
CA MET A 88 -4.87 6.58 -19.61
C MET A 88 -3.84 7.54 -20.23
N SER A 89 -3.76 8.78 -19.74
CA SER A 89 -2.80 9.80 -20.23
C SER A 89 -1.37 9.64 -19.69
N HIS A 90 -1.15 8.74 -18.74
CA HIS A 90 0.17 8.50 -18.15
C HIS A 90 1.26 8.21 -19.20
N LYS A 91 2.48 8.70 -18.96
CA LYS A 91 3.62 8.60 -19.91
C LYS A 91 3.98 7.16 -20.31
N LEU A 92 3.70 6.18 -19.43
CA LEU A 92 3.97 4.77 -19.69
C LEU A 92 2.83 4.04 -20.41
N SER A 93 1.66 4.67 -20.58
CA SER A 93 0.52 4.06 -21.26
C SER A 93 0.83 3.77 -22.73
N ARG A 94 0.45 2.58 -23.19
CA ARG A 94 0.58 2.12 -24.56
C ARG A 94 -0.78 1.65 -25.06
N PHE A 95 -1.05 1.87 -26.34
CA PHE A 95 -2.34 1.60 -26.94
C PHE A 95 -2.17 0.80 -28.23
N LEU A 96 -2.93 -0.29 -28.35
CA LEU A 96 -3.30 -0.86 -29.65
C LEU A 96 -4.70 -0.37 -29.98
N LEU A 97 -4.85 0.26 -31.15
CA LEU A 97 -6.12 0.80 -31.62
C LEU A 97 -6.59 0.00 -32.82
N ARG A 98 -7.79 -0.57 -32.74
CA ARG A 98 -8.44 -1.29 -33.84
C ARG A 98 -9.46 -0.40 -34.50
N TRP A 99 -9.22 -0.13 -35.79
CA TRP A 99 -10.06 0.70 -36.64
C TRP A 99 -11.08 -0.14 -37.37
N ARG A 100 -12.21 0.48 -37.76
CA ARG A 100 -13.20 -0.14 -38.64
C ARG A 100 -12.56 -0.60 -39.96
N GLU A 101 -13.01 -1.74 -40.49
CA GLU A 101 -12.58 -2.20 -41.81
C GLU A 101 -12.96 -1.18 -42.90
N GLY A 102 -12.03 -0.91 -43.82
CA GLY A 102 -12.19 0.11 -44.86
C GLY A 102 -11.76 1.52 -44.46
N ALA A 103 -11.40 1.78 -43.20
CA ALA A 103 -10.84 3.05 -42.76
C ALA A 103 -9.30 3.09 -42.93
N THR A 104 -8.82 3.22 -44.17
CA THR A 104 -7.37 3.23 -44.48
C THR A 104 -6.79 4.63 -44.67
N ASP A 105 -7.52 5.56 -45.29
CA ASP A 105 -6.90 6.80 -45.82
C ASP A 105 -7.17 8.05 -44.96
N SER A 106 -8.24 8.05 -44.15
CA SER A 106 -8.56 9.13 -43.20
C SER A 106 -9.32 8.57 -42.00
N ARG A 107 -8.58 8.18 -40.95
CA ARG A 107 -9.16 7.64 -39.72
C ARG A 107 -9.59 8.77 -38.80
N THR A 108 -10.85 8.79 -38.43
CA THR A 108 -11.36 9.69 -37.38
C THR A 108 -11.55 8.92 -36.07
N ALA A 109 -11.80 9.63 -34.96
CA ALA A 109 -12.05 8.98 -33.68
C ALA A 109 -13.28 8.04 -33.74
N GLU A 110 -14.26 8.37 -34.58
CA GLU A 110 -15.49 7.60 -34.78
C GLU A 110 -15.23 6.23 -35.45
N ASP A 111 -14.14 6.10 -36.20
CA ASP A 111 -13.70 4.83 -36.80
C ASP A 111 -13.06 3.87 -35.80
N LEU A 112 -12.75 4.33 -34.58
CA LEU A 112 -12.20 3.48 -33.54
C LEU A 112 -13.27 2.54 -32.99
N VAL A 113 -13.08 1.23 -33.20
CA VAL A 113 -14.05 0.20 -32.82
C VAL A 113 -13.60 -0.64 -31.63
N ALA A 114 -12.30 -0.69 -31.34
CA ALA A 114 -11.76 -1.32 -30.14
C ALA A 114 -10.36 -0.80 -29.80
N PHE A 115 -9.93 -1.02 -28.56
CA PHE A 115 -8.56 -0.74 -28.15
C PHE A 115 -8.08 -1.68 -27.03
N VAL A 116 -6.76 -1.75 -26.86
CA VAL A 116 -6.11 -2.27 -25.64
C VAL A 116 -5.20 -1.18 -25.08
N HIS A 117 -5.33 -0.91 -23.79
CA HIS A 117 -4.44 -0.07 -23.00
C HIS A 117 -3.60 -0.96 -22.08
N PHE A 118 -2.28 -0.84 -22.20
CA PHE A 118 -1.35 -1.65 -21.42
C PHE A 118 -0.09 -0.87 -21.04
N ARG A 119 0.68 -1.43 -20.10
CA ARG A 119 1.97 -0.90 -19.64
C ARG A 119 2.95 -2.05 -19.39
N PHE A 120 4.25 -1.72 -19.39
CA PHE A 120 5.32 -2.63 -18.98
C PHE A 120 5.72 -2.33 -17.54
N GLU A 121 5.46 -3.28 -16.65
CA GLU A 121 5.54 -3.15 -15.20
C GLU A 121 6.22 -4.37 -14.58
N ARG A 122 6.52 -4.30 -13.28
CA ARG A 122 6.96 -5.47 -12.50
C ARG A 122 5.74 -6.10 -11.85
N ALA A 123 5.77 -7.42 -11.64
CA ALA A 123 4.68 -8.13 -10.99
C ALA A 123 4.48 -7.70 -9.52
N ASP A 124 5.59 -7.43 -8.84
CA ASP A 124 5.66 -6.94 -7.46
C ASP A 124 6.97 -6.11 -7.29
N ASP A 125 7.04 -5.28 -6.26
CA ASP A 125 8.23 -4.46 -5.97
C ASP A 125 9.43 -5.33 -5.55
N ASP A 126 9.16 -6.49 -4.95
CA ASP A 126 10.15 -7.47 -4.50
C ASP A 126 10.42 -8.61 -5.53
N ASP A 127 9.59 -8.71 -6.58
CA ASP A 127 9.71 -9.77 -7.60
C ASP A 127 10.50 -9.30 -8.84
N GLN A 128 11.29 -10.20 -9.41
CA GLN A 128 12.08 -9.96 -10.63
C GLN A 128 11.33 -10.35 -11.91
N GLN A 129 10.01 -10.55 -11.84
CA GLN A 129 9.20 -10.90 -13.00
C GLN A 129 8.74 -9.65 -13.77
N SER A 130 9.04 -9.64 -15.07
CA SER A 130 8.57 -8.62 -16.00
C SER A 130 7.15 -8.91 -16.46
N VAL A 131 6.30 -7.88 -16.47
CA VAL A 131 4.88 -8.01 -16.78
C VAL A 131 4.45 -7.00 -17.85
N LEU A 132 3.70 -7.48 -18.83
CA LEU A 132 2.87 -6.65 -19.68
C LEU A 132 1.47 -6.63 -19.04
N TYR A 133 1.13 -5.53 -18.38
CA TYR A 133 -0.12 -5.37 -17.67
C TYR A 133 -1.17 -4.71 -18.58
N VAL A 134 -2.25 -5.43 -18.88
CA VAL A 134 -3.40 -4.92 -19.63
C VAL A 134 -4.37 -4.28 -18.64
N TYR A 135 -4.47 -2.96 -18.71
CA TYR A 135 -5.37 -2.15 -17.87
C TYR A 135 -6.79 -2.22 -18.41
N GLU A 136 -6.96 -2.02 -19.71
CA GLU A 136 -8.26 -2.03 -20.37
C GLU A 136 -8.18 -2.74 -21.72
N ILE A 137 -9.22 -3.52 -22.03
CA ILE A 137 -9.52 -3.96 -23.39
C ILE A 137 -10.99 -3.75 -23.63
N GLN A 138 -11.32 -2.91 -24.60
CA GLN A 138 -12.68 -2.50 -24.84
C GLN A 138 -13.01 -2.61 -26.32
N VAL A 139 -14.24 -3.05 -26.60
CA VAL A 139 -14.78 -3.17 -27.95
C VAL A 139 -16.16 -2.49 -27.93
N VAL A 140 -16.41 -1.61 -28.89
CA VAL A 140 -17.72 -0.96 -29.09
C VAL A 140 -18.80 -2.04 -29.25
N SER A 141 -19.94 -1.88 -28.59
CA SER A 141 -20.96 -2.93 -28.42
C SER A 141 -21.39 -3.59 -29.75
N SER A 142 -21.56 -2.81 -30.82
CA SER A 142 -21.95 -3.30 -32.16
C SER A 142 -20.88 -4.16 -32.86
N TYR A 143 -19.63 -4.11 -32.38
CA TYR A 143 -18.47 -4.85 -32.91
C TYR A 143 -18.03 -6.00 -32.00
N GLN A 144 -18.69 -6.19 -30.85
CA GLN A 144 -18.41 -7.31 -29.96
C GLN A 144 -18.77 -8.65 -30.60
N ARG A 145 -18.18 -9.73 -30.07
CA ARG A 145 -18.41 -11.13 -30.50
C ARG A 145 -17.99 -11.44 -31.95
N ARG A 146 -17.20 -10.57 -32.58
CA ARG A 146 -16.64 -10.77 -33.94
C ARG A 146 -15.17 -11.19 -33.98
N GLY A 147 -14.60 -11.64 -32.85
CA GLY A 147 -13.20 -12.06 -32.76
C GLY A 147 -12.18 -10.94 -32.45
N ILE A 148 -12.57 -9.66 -32.56
CA ILE A 148 -11.68 -8.50 -32.34
C ILE A 148 -10.96 -8.54 -30.97
N GLY A 149 -11.68 -8.87 -29.89
CA GLY A 149 -11.05 -8.94 -28.57
C GLY A 149 -9.96 -10.02 -28.48
N ARG A 150 -10.15 -11.14 -29.20
CA ARG A 150 -9.17 -12.23 -29.28
C ARG A 150 -7.95 -11.80 -30.10
N GLU A 151 -8.18 -11.22 -31.27
CA GLU A 151 -7.14 -10.65 -32.15
C GLU A 151 -6.21 -9.71 -31.36
N LEU A 152 -6.80 -8.76 -30.63
CA LEU A 152 -6.05 -7.79 -29.84
C LEU A 152 -5.25 -8.42 -28.70
N MET A 153 -5.80 -9.40 -27.98
CA MET A 153 -5.07 -10.09 -26.92
C MET A 153 -3.95 -11.00 -27.47
N GLU A 154 -4.16 -11.63 -28.62
CA GLU A 154 -3.12 -12.43 -29.29
C GLU A 154 -1.94 -11.54 -29.71
N LEU A 155 -2.18 -10.33 -30.22
CA LEU A 155 -1.13 -9.35 -30.50
C LEU A 155 -0.37 -8.93 -29.24
N VAL A 156 -1.07 -8.70 -28.12
CA VAL A 156 -0.44 -8.36 -26.84
C VAL A 156 0.46 -9.49 -26.33
N GLU A 157 -0.01 -10.74 -26.42
CA GLU A 157 0.77 -11.92 -26.05
C GLU A 157 2.00 -12.10 -26.95
N GLU A 158 1.87 -11.80 -28.24
CA GLU A 158 2.99 -11.83 -29.19
C GLU A 158 4.03 -10.75 -28.85
N VAL A 159 3.61 -9.52 -28.54
CA VAL A 159 4.49 -8.43 -28.08
C VAL A 159 5.27 -8.85 -26.84
N ALA A 160 4.59 -9.40 -25.83
CA ALA A 160 5.23 -9.88 -24.61
C ALA A 160 6.27 -10.97 -24.93
N THR A 161 5.92 -11.91 -25.80
CA THR A 161 6.81 -13.00 -26.22
C THR A 161 8.06 -12.49 -26.92
N GLN A 162 7.92 -11.59 -27.90
CA GLN A 162 9.02 -11.02 -28.69
C GLN A 162 9.97 -10.18 -27.83
N LEU A 163 9.44 -9.46 -26.83
CA LEU A 163 10.22 -8.66 -25.91
C LEU A 163 10.84 -9.46 -24.76
N GLY A 164 10.56 -10.76 -24.69
CA GLY A 164 11.04 -11.60 -23.61
C GLY A 164 10.36 -11.35 -22.27
N ILE A 165 9.23 -10.64 -22.22
CA ILE A 165 8.44 -10.39 -21.02
C ILE A 165 7.89 -11.72 -20.45
N ASP A 166 7.94 -11.87 -19.14
CA ASP A 166 7.64 -13.15 -18.47
C ASP A 166 6.15 -13.48 -18.47
N LEU A 167 5.31 -12.47 -18.20
CA LEU A 167 3.86 -12.64 -18.00
C LEU A 167 3.04 -11.53 -18.68
N VAL A 168 1.87 -11.91 -19.19
CA VAL A 168 0.79 -10.97 -19.49
C VAL A 168 -0.21 -11.04 -18.34
N MET A 169 -0.51 -9.91 -17.70
CA MET A 169 -1.43 -9.83 -16.56
C MET A 169 -2.56 -8.83 -16.81
N LEU A 170 -3.68 -9.06 -16.14
CA LEU A 170 -4.85 -8.17 -16.16
C LEU A 170 -5.74 -8.39 -14.94
N THR A 171 -6.57 -7.39 -14.63
CA THR A 171 -7.65 -7.51 -13.64
C THR A 171 -9.00 -7.60 -14.34
N CYS A 172 -9.88 -8.46 -13.83
CA CYS A 172 -11.23 -8.63 -14.35
C CYS A 172 -12.21 -8.62 -13.17
N LEU A 173 -13.21 -7.74 -13.23
CA LEU A 173 -14.22 -7.61 -12.17
C LEU A 173 -15.09 -8.88 -12.10
N LYS A 174 -15.37 -9.34 -10.86
CA LYS A 174 -16.18 -10.55 -10.62
C LYS A 174 -17.63 -10.41 -11.09
N ASN A 175 -18.15 -9.19 -11.12
CA ASN A 175 -19.50 -8.87 -11.63
C ASN A 175 -19.57 -8.83 -13.18
N ARG A 176 -18.51 -9.26 -13.89
CA ARG A 176 -18.48 -9.39 -15.36
C ARG A 176 -18.22 -10.83 -15.80
N PRO A 177 -19.23 -11.73 -15.73
CA PRO A 177 -19.05 -13.15 -16.06
C PRO A 177 -18.61 -13.38 -17.50
N GLU A 178 -19.03 -12.52 -18.43
CA GLU A 178 -18.64 -12.59 -19.84
C GLU A 178 -17.15 -12.35 -20.05
N GLY A 179 -16.57 -11.36 -19.36
CA GLY A 179 -15.14 -11.08 -19.38
C GLY A 179 -14.34 -12.23 -18.77
N LEU A 180 -14.79 -12.75 -17.62
CA LEU A 180 -14.15 -13.89 -16.98
C LEU A 180 -14.14 -15.15 -17.88
N ALA A 181 -15.26 -15.43 -18.55
CA ALA A 181 -15.37 -16.55 -19.49
C ALA A 181 -14.46 -16.34 -20.71
N PHE A 182 -14.37 -15.11 -21.22
CA PHE A 182 -13.45 -14.76 -22.31
C PHE A 182 -12.00 -15.06 -21.93
N TYR A 183 -11.50 -14.55 -20.80
CA TYR A 183 -10.11 -14.77 -20.40
C TYR A 183 -9.82 -16.23 -20.02
N LYS A 184 -10.63 -16.85 -19.15
CA LYS A 184 -10.37 -18.21 -18.66
C LYS A 184 -10.62 -19.28 -19.73
N THR A 185 -11.77 -19.22 -20.40
CA THR A 185 -12.23 -20.31 -21.27
C THR A 185 -11.75 -20.15 -22.71
N LYS A 186 -11.72 -18.91 -23.23
CA LYS A 186 -11.34 -18.68 -24.65
C LYS A 186 -9.85 -18.44 -24.81
N LEU A 187 -9.25 -17.65 -23.93
CA LEU A 187 -7.83 -17.31 -24.03
C LEU A 187 -6.94 -18.22 -23.18
N GLY A 188 -7.45 -18.83 -22.11
CA GLY A 188 -6.68 -19.75 -21.26
C GLY A 188 -5.84 -19.04 -20.20
N TYR A 189 -6.27 -17.87 -19.73
CA TYR A 189 -5.66 -17.18 -18.59
C TYR A 189 -6.02 -17.89 -17.28
N THR A 190 -5.07 -17.94 -16.36
CA THR A 190 -5.28 -18.52 -15.03
C THR A 190 -5.28 -17.45 -13.95
N LEU A 191 -5.74 -17.81 -12.75
CA LEU A 191 -5.55 -16.95 -11.58
C LEU A 191 -4.05 -16.89 -11.27
N HIS A 192 -3.56 -15.67 -11.05
CA HIS A 192 -2.19 -15.43 -10.60
C HIS A 192 -2.13 -15.63 -9.07
N PRO A 193 -1.03 -16.12 -8.48
CA PRO A 193 -0.91 -16.29 -7.03
C PRO A 193 -1.19 -15.02 -6.22
N SER A 194 -0.84 -13.85 -6.75
CA SER A 194 -1.16 -12.55 -6.12
C SER A 194 -2.64 -12.15 -6.24
N SER A 195 -3.47 -12.94 -6.94
CA SER A 195 -4.90 -12.66 -7.05
C SER A 195 -5.58 -12.91 -5.70
N PRO A 196 -6.45 -12.00 -5.22
CA PRO A 196 -7.20 -12.21 -3.99
C PRO A 196 -8.04 -13.51 -3.96
N GLU A 197 -8.36 -14.08 -5.13
CA GLU A 197 -9.09 -15.34 -5.28
C GLU A 197 -8.17 -16.59 -5.28
N ALA A 198 -6.88 -16.44 -5.57
CA ALA A 198 -5.92 -17.55 -5.49
C ALA A 198 -5.50 -17.85 -4.03
N CYS A 199 -5.63 -16.87 -3.13
CA CYS A 199 -5.50 -17.07 -1.68
C CYS A 199 -6.64 -17.94 -1.11
N ASP A 200 -7.77 -18.06 -1.83
CA ASP A 200 -8.88 -18.96 -1.50
C ASP A 200 -8.76 -20.23 -2.36
N GLY A 201 -8.13 -21.30 -1.85
CA GLY A 201 -7.80 -22.53 -2.62
C GLY A 201 -8.98 -23.17 -3.43
N PRO A 202 -8.70 -23.92 -4.51
CA PRO A 202 -9.72 -24.38 -5.44
C PRO A 202 -10.57 -25.52 -4.82
N GLY A 203 -11.81 -25.21 -4.45
CA GLY A 203 -12.78 -26.25 -4.06
C GLY A 203 -14.01 -25.79 -3.28
N GLN A 204 -14.02 -24.62 -2.65
CA GLN A 204 -15.20 -24.17 -1.92
C GLN A 204 -16.15 -23.38 -2.82
N ARG A 205 -17.15 -24.07 -3.39
CA ARG A 205 -18.45 -23.43 -3.68
C ARG A 205 -18.86 -22.69 -2.41
N ARG A 206 -18.98 -21.36 -2.47
CA ARG A 206 -19.42 -20.52 -1.35
C ARG A 206 -20.78 -21.04 -0.88
N ARG A 207 -20.78 -21.87 0.16
CA ARG A 207 -21.92 -21.96 1.07
C ARG A 207 -22.00 -20.61 1.77
N PRO A 208 -23.21 -20.08 2.03
CA PRO A 208 -23.37 -18.79 2.69
C PRO A 208 -22.47 -18.76 3.93
N GLN A 209 -21.63 -17.72 4.04
CA GLN A 209 -20.64 -17.61 5.10
C GLN A 209 -21.35 -17.67 6.45
N THR A 210 -21.32 -18.85 7.08
CA THR A 210 -21.67 -18.96 8.48
C THR A 210 -20.64 -18.18 9.28
N VAL A 211 -21.08 -17.50 10.34
CA VAL A 211 -20.26 -16.70 11.26
C VAL A 211 -18.92 -17.37 11.63
N LYS A 212 -18.88 -18.71 11.74
CA LYS A 212 -17.65 -19.50 11.97
C LYS A 212 -16.56 -19.33 10.89
N GLY A 213 -16.92 -19.23 9.61
CA GLY A 213 -15.95 -19.09 8.51
C GLY A 213 -15.30 -17.71 8.46
N PHE A 214 -16.04 -16.66 8.83
CA PHE A 214 -15.50 -15.31 8.97
C PHE A 214 -14.45 -15.26 10.09
N PHE A 215 -14.74 -15.86 11.25
CA PHE A 215 -13.79 -15.91 12.37
C PHE A 215 -12.54 -16.73 12.06
N SER A 216 -12.66 -17.81 11.29
CA SER A 216 -11.48 -18.60 10.83
C SER A 216 -10.55 -17.77 9.95
N GLY A 217 -11.06 -17.12 8.91
CA GLY A 217 -10.21 -16.31 8.01
C GLY A 217 -9.62 -15.06 8.68
N ALA A 218 -10.33 -14.47 9.64
CA ALA A 218 -9.79 -13.38 10.45
C ALA A 218 -8.69 -13.87 11.40
N HIS A 219 -8.84 -15.07 11.97
CA HIS A 219 -7.83 -15.70 12.80
C HIS A 219 -6.56 -16.02 12.01
N ASP A 220 -6.70 -16.62 10.83
CA ASP A 220 -5.56 -16.99 9.99
C ASP A 220 -4.73 -15.75 9.60
N LYS A 221 -5.39 -14.67 9.15
CA LYS A 221 -4.73 -13.37 8.87
C LYS A 221 -4.09 -12.74 10.09
N PHE A 222 -4.69 -12.90 11.27
CA PHE A 222 -4.11 -12.43 12.52
C PHE A 222 -2.81 -13.20 12.83
N MET A 223 -2.80 -14.51 12.59
CA MET A 223 -1.67 -15.39 12.86
C MET A 223 -0.52 -15.29 11.86
N GLU A 224 -0.67 -14.59 10.74
CA GLU A 224 0.46 -14.29 9.85
C GLU A 224 1.55 -13.45 10.56
N ARG A 225 1.13 -12.50 11.41
CA ARG A 225 2.03 -11.56 12.11
C ARG A 225 1.52 -11.32 13.53
N PRO A 226 1.53 -12.35 14.40
CA PRO A 226 0.79 -12.34 15.67
C PRO A 226 1.25 -11.23 16.62
N VAL A 227 2.55 -10.93 16.65
CA VAL A 227 3.08 -9.85 17.52
C VAL A 227 2.62 -8.47 17.02
N LEU A 228 2.78 -8.16 15.72
CA LEU A 228 2.34 -6.89 15.14
C LEU A 228 0.82 -6.71 15.26
N ASN A 229 0.06 -7.73 14.86
CA ASN A 229 -1.40 -7.69 14.92
C ASN A 229 -1.90 -7.62 16.37
N GLY A 230 -1.21 -8.28 17.30
CA GLY A 230 -1.46 -8.18 18.73
C GLY A 230 -1.23 -6.77 19.27
N MET A 231 -0.16 -6.09 18.83
CA MET A 231 0.10 -4.69 19.21
C MET A 231 -0.97 -3.74 18.67
N VAL A 232 -1.41 -3.92 17.42
CA VAL A 232 -2.50 -3.15 16.82
C VAL A 232 -3.81 -3.38 17.56
N LEU A 233 -4.14 -4.64 17.86
CA LEU A 233 -5.32 -4.99 18.65
C LEU A 233 -5.28 -4.37 20.05
N LEU A 234 -4.13 -4.42 20.72
CA LEU A 234 -3.97 -3.83 22.04
C LEU A 234 -4.19 -2.31 22.02
N ASN A 235 -3.69 -1.61 21.00
CA ASN A 235 -3.99 -0.18 20.78
C ASN A 235 -5.49 0.08 20.65
N CYS A 236 -6.21 -0.73 19.86
CA CYS A 236 -7.66 -0.62 19.70
C CYS A 236 -8.40 -0.86 21.03
N VAL A 237 -8.02 -1.89 21.78
CA VAL A 237 -8.64 -2.26 23.06
C VAL A 237 -8.43 -1.16 24.10
N VAL A 238 -7.21 -0.67 24.25
CA VAL A 238 -6.88 0.38 25.24
C VAL A 238 -7.55 1.69 24.87
N TYR A 239 -7.54 2.08 23.59
CA TYR A 239 -8.25 3.26 23.13
C TYR A 239 -9.77 3.16 23.36
N GLY A 240 -10.36 2.00 23.05
CA GLY A 240 -11.76 1.69 23.35
C GLY A 240 -12.07 1.81 24.84
N ALA A 241 -11.20 1.28 25.70
CA ALA A 241 -11.34 1.38 27.15
C ALA A 241 -11.35 2.85 27.62
N TRP A 242 -10.48 3.71 27.08
CA TRP A 242 -10.52 5.15 27.35
C TRP A 242 -11.85 5.78 26.92
N ARG A 243 -12.39 5.42 25.76
CA ARG A 243 -13.71 5.90 25.31
C ARG A 243 -14.85 5.42 26.21
N CYS A 244 -14.78 4.17 26.68
CA CYS A 244 -15.72 3.63 27.64
C CYS A 244 -15.71 4.41 28.95
N THR A 245 -14.55 4.88 29.46
CA THR A 245 -14.54 5.74 30.66
C THR A 245 -15.40 6.99 30.49
N ALA A 246 -15.28 7.65 29.33
CA ALA A 246 -16.03 8.88 29.03
C ALA A 246 -17.55 8.63 28.93
N LEU A 247 -17.95 7.47 28.41
CA LEU A 247 -19.36 7.07 28.33
C LEU A 247 -19.90 6.66 29.72
N SER A 248 -19.12 5.89 30.48
CA SER A 248 -19.51 5.38 31.80
C SER A 248 -19.69 6.50 32.83
N PHE A 249 -19.04 7.66 32.68
CA PHE A 249 -19.34 8.81 33.54
C PHE A 249 -20.79 9.32 33.43
N ARG A 250 -21.49 9.01 32.34
CA ARG A 250 -22.90 9.39 32.14
C ARG A 250 -23.89 8.38 32.72
N VAL A 251 -23.48 7.12 32.86
CA VAL A 251 -24.39 6.00 33.21
C VAL A 251 -24.04 5.38 34.56
N THR A 252 -22.75 5.12 34.81
CA THR A 252 -22.23 4.50 36.03
C THR A 252 -20.92 5.18 36.47
N PRO A 253 -20.99 6.35 37.15
CA PRO A 253 -19.81 7.17 37.46
C PRO A 253 -18.72 6.46 38.27
N ARG A 254 -19.11 5.58 39.22
CA ARG A 254 -18.16 4.82 40.06
C ARG A 254 -17.29 3.85 39.25
N GLU A 255 -17.92 3.11 38.32
CA GLU A 255 -17.20 2.17 37.44
C GLU A 255 -16.36 2.90 36.40
N GLY A 256 -16.86 4.02 35.86
CA GLY A 256 -16.07 4.89 34.98
C GLY A 256 -14.79 5.40 35.63
N GLU A 257 -14.87 5.84 36.89
CA GLU A 257 -13.71 6.31 37.66
C GLU A 257 -12.75 5.17 38.03
N ARG A 258 -13.26 3.96 38.28
CA ARG A 258 -12.42 2.78 38.52
C ARG A 258 -11.61 2.41 37.28
N LEU A 259 -12.26 2.35 36.12
CA LEU A 259 -11.61 2.08 34.84
C LEU A 259 -10.60 3.18 34.48
N ARG A 260 -10.96 4.45 34.67
CA ARG A 260 -10.05 5.58 34.44
C ARG A 260 -8.77 5.46 35.28
N ARG A 261 -8.89 5.18 36.58
CA ARG A 261 -7.73 4.97 37.48
C ARG A 261 -6.90 3.77 37.05
N PHE A 262 -7.54 2.67 36.65
CA PHE A 262 -6.82 1.50 36.12
C PHE A 262 -5.99 1.88 34.89
N LEU A 263 -6.59 2.58 33.92
CA LEU A 263 -5.89 3.00 32.71
C LEU A 263 -4.76 3.99 33.01
N MET A 264 -4.98 4.97 33.89
CA MET A 264 -3.92 5.89 34.33
C MET A 264 -2.75 5.16 35.01
N ASN A 265 -3.03 4.20 35.87
CA ASN A 265 -2.00 3.49 36.62
C ASN A 265 -1.19 2.48 35.79
N ASN A 266 -1.60 2.18 34.55
CA ASN A 266 -0.95 1.15 33.73
C ASN A 266 -0.55 1.64 32.34
N PHE A 267 -1.35 2.48 31.68
CA PHE A 267 -1.21 2.86 30.27
C PHE A 267 -0.84 4.34 30.09
N THR A 268 -0.32 4.98 31.11
CA THR A 268 0.28 6.32 31.00
C THR A 268 1.63 6.28 31.69
N CYS A 269 2.52 7.22 31.39
CA CYS A 269 3.86 7.22 31.95
C CYS A 269 4.25 8.62 32.44
N SER A 270 4.80 8.70 33.66
CA SER A 270 5.35 9.93 34.22
C SER A 270 6.60 9.64 35.04
N TRP A 271 7.41 10.68 35.28
CA TRP A 271 8.61 10.55 36.12
C TRP A 271 8.29 10.01 37.52
N ASP A 272 7.23 10.54 38.14
CA ASP A 272 6.81 10.11 39.48
C ASP A 272 6.32 8.65 39.49
N ASP A 273 5.60 8.22 38.46
CA ASP A 273 5.13 6.84 38.39
C ASP A 273 6.29 5.83 38.26
N ILE A 274 7.31 6.14 37.45
CA ILE A 274 8.47 5.28 37.29
C ILE A 274 9.34 5.30 38.55
N MET A 275 9.78 6.49 38.99
CA MET A 275 10.84 6.63 39.99
C MET A 275 10.32 6.56 41.42
N THR A 276 9.17 7.17 41.70
CA THR A 276 8.60 7.21 43.06
C THR A 276 7.73 5.99 43.33
N LYS A 277 6.87 5.62 42.36
CA LYS A 277 5.89 4.54 42.54
C LYS A 277 6.35 3.18 42.04
N GLY A 278 7.53 3.08 41.42
CA GLY A 278 8.13 1.83 40.94
C GLY A 278 7.39 1.17 39.77
N ARG A 279 6.55 1.92 39.03
CA ARG A 279 5.68 1.39 37.97
C ARG A 279 6.39 1.30 36.62
N TRP A 280 7.49 0.54 36.57
CA TRP A 280 8.33 0.43 35.37
C TRP A 280 7.60 -0.12 34.14
N HIS A 281 6.54 -0.92 34.31
CA HIS A 281 5.71 -1.39 33.20
C HIS A 281 5.10 -0.25 32.36
N GLN A 282 4.89 0.92 32.98
CA GLN A 282 4.38 2.10 32.27
C GLN A 282 5.34 2.61 31.18
N SER A 283 6.65 2.37 31.32
CA SER A 283 7.65 2.75 30.30
C SER A 283 7.49 2.00 28.98
N ILE A 284 6.66 0.96 28.96
CA ILE A 284 6.26 0.23 27.75
C ILE A 284 4.78 0.49 27.45
N LEU A 285 3.91 0.27 28.44
CA LEU A 285 2.47 0.23 28.20
C LEU A 285 1.86 1.59 27.81
N TYR A 286 2.54 2.72 28.09
CA TYR A 286 2.10 4.02 27.60
C TYR A 286 1.98 4.08 26.07
N GLY A 287 2.75 3.25 25.36
CA GLY A 287 2.73 3.16 23.89
C GLY A 287 1.37 2.75 23.32
N PHE A 288 0.51 2.12 24.13
CA PHE A 288 -0.80 1.65 23.69
C PHE A 288 -1.95 2.63 24.00
N SER A 289 -1.63 3.83 24.50
CA SER A 289 -2.60 4.81 24.99
C SER A 289 -2.59 6.07 24.13
N HIS A 290 -3.77 6.62 23.83
CA HIS A 290 -3.89 7.74 22.88
C HIS A 290 -4.97 8.73 23.32
N ILE A 291 -4.62 10.03 23.32
CA ILE A 291 -5.49 11.11 23.81
C ILE A 291 -6.65 11.42 22.84
N THR A 292 -6.36 11.47 21.53
CA THR A 292 -7.33 11.90 20.51
C THR A 292 -7.53 10.81 19.46
N PHE A 293 -8.65 10.88 18.73
CA PHE A 293 -8.93 9.95 17.64
C PHE A 293 -7.90 10.03 16.50
N PRO A 294 -7.53 11.22 15.98
CA PRO A 294 -6.48 11.31 14.97
C PRO A 294 -5.14 10.77 15.47
N HIS A 295 -4.78 11.03 16.73
CA HIS A 295 -3.54 10.50 17.32
C HIS A 295 -3.54 8.97 17.35
N PHE A 296 -4.65 8.35 17.75
CA PHE A 296 -4.83 6.89 17.72
C PHE A 296 -4.74 6.33 16.30
N VAL A 297 -5.51 6.87 15.36
CA VAL A 297 -5.57 6.38 13.98
C VAL A 297 -4.19 6.48 13.34
N PHE A 298 -3.53 7.63 13.44
CA PHE A 298 -2.23 7.86 12.82
C PHE A 298 -1.15 6.93 13.39
N ASN A 299 -1.07 6.77 14.71
CA ASN A 299 -0.09 5.87 15.32
C ASN A 299 -0.34 4.40 14.98
N THR A 300 -1.60 3.96 15.02
CA THR A 300 -1.95 2.57 14.71
C THR A 300 -1.75 2.27 13.22
N TRP A 301 -2.08 3.23 12.36
CA TRP A 301 -1.81 3.16 10.93
C TRP A 301 -0.30 3.07 10.65
N LEU A 302 0.51 3.97 11.20
CA LEU A 302 1.97 3.91 11.02
C LEU A 302 2.57 2.62 11.59
N LEU A 303 2.14 2.18 12.78
CA LEU A 303 2.59 0.92 13.38
C LEU A 303 2.32 -0.25 12.42
N TYR A 304 1.14 -0.31 11.82
CA TYR A 304 0.79 -1.39 10.90
C TYR A 304 1.54 -1.27 9.56
N PHE A 305 1.56 -0.10 8.94
CA PHE A 305 2.13 0.09 7.61
C PHE A 305 3.66 0.02 7.59
N ILE A 306 4.33 0.58 8.60
CA ILE A 306 5.79 0.47 8.75
C ILE A 306 6.16 -0.89 9.35
N GLY A 307 5.36 -1.37 10.30
CA GLY A 307 5.64 -2.63 10.99
C GLY A 307 5.57 -3.83 10.06
N ARG A 308 4.64 -3.88 9.11
CA ARG A 308 4.49 -5.01 8.17
C ARG A 308 5.77 -5.36 7.39
N PRO A 309 6.34 -4.46 6.56
CA PRO A 309 7.54 -4.79 5.79
C PRO A 309 8.74 -5.08 6.69
N LEU A 310 8.86 -4.38 7.83
CA LEU A 310 9.94 -4.67 8.77
C LEU A 310 9.79 -6.06 9.42
N TYR A 311 8.56 -6.46 9.77
CA TYR A 311 8.27 -7.78 10.34
C TYR A 311 8.69 -8.90 9.40
N ASP A 312 8.39 -8.74 8.10
CA ASP A 312 8.70 -9.73 7.07
C ASP A 312 10.21 -9.78 6.75
N ARG A 313 10.94 -8.71 7.07
CA ARG A 313 12.37 -8.58 6.79
C ARG A 313 13.28 -9.08 7.92
N LEU A 314 12.79 -9.06 9.16
CA LEU A 314 13.51 -9.54 10.35
C LEU A 314 13.49 -11.08 10.43
N ALA A 315 14.45 -11.66 11.13
CA ALA A 315 14.60 -13.12 11.14
C ALA A 315 13.50 -13.82 11.94
N ASN A 316 12.94 -13.13 12.94
CA ASN A 316 11.89 -13.68 13.80
C ASN A 316 11.07 -12.57 14.49
N GLU A 317 9.92 -12.97 15.04
CA GLU A 317 8.99 -12.07 15.74
C GLU A 317 9.56 -11.41 16.99
N LYS A 318 10.60 -12.00 17.61
CA LYS A 318 11.23 -11.44 18.82
C LYS A 318 12.08 -10.22 18.46
N GLU A 319 12.82 -10.26 17.36
CA GLU A 319 13.57 -9.10 16.87
C GLU A 319 12.65 -7.91 16.60
N PHE A 320 11.50 -8.16 15.97
CA PHE A 320 10.48 -7.12 15.77
C PHE A 320 10.02 -6.53 17.10
N GLY A 321 9.71 -7.39 18.07
CA GLY A 321 9.35 -6.98 19.42
C GLY A 321 10.45 -6.15 20.10
N ILE A 322 11.71 -6.56 19.99
CA ILE A 322 12.87 -5.86 20.57
C ILE A 322 12.98 -4.45 19.99
N VAL A 323 12.88 -4.28 18.67
CA VAL A 323 12.93 -2.95 18.04
C VAL A 323 11.81 -2.06 18.58
N TYR A 324 10.57 -2.53 18.57
CA TYR A 324 9.43 -1.73 19.00
C TYR A 324 9.50 -1.35 20.49
N PHE A 325 9.74 -2.34 21.36
CA PHE A 325 9.71 -2.13 22.81
C PHE A 325 10.95 -1.40 23.32
N SER A 326 12.12 -1.57 22.69
CA SER A 326 13.29 -0.74 23.02
C SER A 326 13.06 0.73 22.66
N GLY A 327 12.40 1.01 21.53
CA GLY A 327 11.98 2.36 21.15
C GLY A 327 10.99 3.00 22.13
N LEU A 328 10.01 2.23 22.61
CA LEU A 328 9.10 2.69 23.67
C LEU A 328 9.85 2.97 24.98
N PHE A 329 10.68 2.03 25.43
CA PHE A 329 11.42 2.17 26.68
C PHE A 329 12.38 3.37 26.66
N ALA A 330 13.20 3.48 25.59
CA ALA A 330 14.12 4.60 25.40
C ALA A 330 13.36 5.92 25.35
N GLY A 331 12.22 5.95 24.65
CA GLY A 331 11.36 7.12 24.56
C GLY A 331 10.79 7.56 25.91
N ALA A 332 10.26 6.62 26.69
CA ALA A 332 9.75 6.90 28.04
C ALA A 332 10.84 7.44 28.97
N VAL A 333 12.00 6.78 29.02
CA VAL A 333 13.10 7.17 29.89
C VAL A 333 13.62 8.56 29.51
N ALA A 334 13.91 8.80 28.23
CA ALA A 334 14.45 10.08 27.77
C ALA A 334 13.46 11.24 27.99
N GLU A 335 12.19 11.04 27.63
CA GLU A 335 11.17 12.08 27.77
C GLU A 335 10.87 12.38 29.24
N THR A 336 10.71 11.36 30.08
CA THR A 336 10.41 11.60 31.51
C THR A 336 11.60 12.19 32.26
N LEU A 337 12.83 11.87 31.89
CA LEU A 337 14.04 12.45 32.46
C LEU A 337 14.21 13.92 32.06
N ALA A 338 13.97 14.25 30.79
CA ALA A 338 14.04 15.61 30.27
C ALA A 338 12.88 16.48 30.77
N CYS A 339 11.68 15.89 30.85
CA CYS A 339 10.44 16.59 31.12
C CYS A 339 9.79 16.20 32.46
N ARG A 340 10.58 16.14 33.55
CA ARG A 340 10.13 15.62 34.86
C ARG A 340 8.85 16.24 35.41
N ASN A 341 8.65 17.53 35.19
CA ASN A 341 7.52 18.32 35.71
C ASN A 341 6.38 18.49 34.69
N ARG A 342 6.27 17.62 33.69
CA ARG A 342 5.22 17.69 32.67
C ARG A 342 3.85 17.48 33.31
N ALA A 343 2.91 18.38 33.04
CA ALA A 343 1.56 18.32 33.62
C ALA A 343 0.70 17.17 33.06
N THR A 344 0.98 16.75 31.82
CA THR A 344 0.28 15.65 31.14
C THR A 344 1.17 14.41 31.13
N PRO A 345 0.67 13.23 31.52
CA PRO A 345 1.44 12.01 31.42
C PRO A 345 1.69 11.64 29.94
N LEU A 346 2.79 10.94 29.70
CA LEU A 346 3.20 10.45 28.40
C LEU A 346 2.28 9.32 27.93
N VAL A 347 1.87 9.39 26.66
CA VAL A 347 1.04 8.40 25.96
C VAL A 347 1.36 8.44 24.47
N GLY A 348 1.30 7.29 23.78
CA GLY A 348 1.38 7.20 22.32
C GLY A 348 2.47 6.23 21.83
N ALA A 349 2.17 5.51 20.74
CA ALA A 349 3.06 4.49 20.15
C ALA A 349 4.27 5.06 19.40
N SER A 350 4.32 6.38 19.24
CA SER A 350 5.15 7.08 18.26
C SER A 350 6.64 6.79 18.39
N SER A 351 7.23 6.75 19.59
CA SER A 351 8.66 6.42 19.73
C SER A 351 8.99 4.99 19.30
N GLY A 352 8.09 4.03 19.55
CA GLY A 352 8.21 2.67 19.03
C GLY A 352 8.10 2.63 17.50
N VAL A 353 7.13 3.36 16.94
CA VAL A 353 6.99 3.51 15.48
C VAL A 353 8.23 4.15 14.84
N MET A 354 8.83 5.15 15.49
CA MET A 354 10.06 5.80 15.00
C MET A 354 11.24 4.84 15.03
N ALA A 355 11.32 3.96 16.04
CA ALA A 355 12.31 2.89 16.09
C ALA A 355 12.12 1.90 14.93
N LEU A 356 10.87 1.53 14.61
CA LEU A 356 10.56 0.68 13.45
C LEU A 356 10.98 1.36 12.14
N LEU A 357 10.66 2.65 11.95
CA LEU A 357 11.04 3.38 10.74
C LEU A 357 12.57 3.48 10.59
N ALA A 358 13.28 3.78 11.67
CA ALA A 358 14.74 3.86 11.68
C ALA A 358 15.38 2.49 11.37
N SER A 359 14.79 1.40 11.85
CA SER A 359 15.25 0.04 11.56
C SER A 359 15.00 -0.34 10.11
N LEU A 360 13.80 -0.02 9.61
CA LEU A 360 13.43 -0.28 8.23
C LEU A 360 14.27 0.54 7.24
N SER A 361 14.65 1.78 7.57
CA SER A 361 15.51 2.57 6.70
C SER A 361 16.93 2.02 6.58
N VAL A 362 17.40 1.27 7.58
CA VAL A 362 18.69 0.55 7.50
C VAL A 362 18.56 -0.70 6.64
N LEU A 363 17.49 -1.48 6.82
CA LEU A 363 17.31 -2.75 6.11
C LEU A 363 16.82 -2.58 4.66
N GLU A 364 15.99 -1.59 4.41
CA GLU A 364 15.36 -1.29 3.11
C GLU A 364 15.38 0.23 2.82
N PRO A 365 16.57 0.83 2.64
CA PRO A 365 16.72 2.28 2.45
C PRO A 365 15.98 2.83 1.22
N ASN A 366 15.83 2.00 0.19
CA ASN A 366 15.27 2.36 -1.12
C ASN A 366 13.82 1.90 -1.32
N ARG A 367 13.12 1.42 -0.27
CA ARG A 367 11.67 1.16 -0.35
C ARG A 367 10.95 2.50 -0.51
N TRP A 368 10.14 2.63 -1.56
CA TRP A 368 9.40 3.84 -1.86
C TRP A 368 8.00 3.82 -1.23
N TRP A 369 7.62 4.96 -0.67
CA TRP A 369 6.33 5.18 -0.03
C TRP A 369 5.56 6.26 -0.75
N TYR A 370 4.30 5.97 -1.09
CA TYR A 370 3.38 6.99 -1.55
C TYR A 370 2.82 7.76 -0.36
N MET A 371 3.10 9.05 -0.30
CA MET A 371 2.69 9.90 0.80
C MET A 371 1.24 10.34 0.61
N LEU A 372 0.38 9.98 1.56
CA LEU A 372 -0.99 10.50 1.68
C LEU A 372 -1.04 11.78 2.55
N PHE A 373 -0.07 11.92 3.44
CA PHE A 373 0.11 13.04 4.36
C PHE A 373 1.58 13.05 4.81
N PRO A 374 2.24 14.21 5.04
CA PRO A 374 1.72 15.56 4.87
C PRO A 374 1.81 16.10 3.44
N ILE A 375 2.44 15.37 2.52
CA ILE A 375 2.63 15.79 1.12
C ILE A 375 1.93 14.78 0.19
N PRO A 376 0.61 14.88 -0.02
CA PRO A 376 -0.12 14.00 -0.94
C PRO A 376 0.54 13.95 -2.32
N GLY A 377 0.79 12.74 -2.84
CA GLY A 377 1.38 12.55 -4.17
C GLY A 377 2.90 12.54 -4.23
N ALA A 378 3.60 12.87 -3.14
CA ALA A 378 5.04 12.70 -3.06
C ALA A 378 5.41 11.21 -2.88
N THR A 379 6.52 10.80 -3.49
CA THR A 379 7.13 9.50 -3.24
C THR A 379 8.44 9.70 -2.49
N LEU A 380 8.55 9.11 -1.30
CA LEU A 380 9.75 9.20 -0.47
C LEU A 380 10.29 7.82 -0.15
N SER A 381 11.61 7.65 -0.14
CA SER A 381 12.22 6.39 0.30
C SER A 381 12.18 6.25 1.83
N SER A 382 12.31 5.03 2.35
CA SER A 382 12.44 4.79 3.80
C SER A 382 13.57 5.61 4.42
N MET A 383 14.70 5.75 3.72
CA MET A 383 15.82 6.60 4.18
C MET A 383 15.42 8.07 4.23
N GLN A 384 14.79 8.61 3.17
CA GLN A 384 14.33 10.01 3.16
C GLN A 384 13.31 10.28 4.28
N LEU A 385 12.40 9.34 4.53
CA LEU A 385 11.44 9.44 5.64
C LEU A 385 12.16 9.45 6.99
N ALA A 386 13.14 8.58 7.19
CA ALA A 386 13.93 8.53 8.41
C ALA A 386 14.75 9.82 8.61
N ASP A 387 15.35 10.37 7.55
CA ASP A 387 16.13 11.60 7.58
C ASP A 387 15.27 12.82 7.90
N ILE A 388 14.13 12.98 7.23
CA ILE A 388 13.17 14.06 7.50
C ILE A 388 12.68 13.94 8.94
N ASN A 389 12.32 12.73 9.35
CA ASN A 389 11.86 12.46 10.71
C ASN A 389 12.93 12.82 11.75
N LEU A 390 14.18 12.38 11.55
CA LEU A 390 15.31 12.72 12.41
C LEU A 390 15.54 14.24 12.47
N ALA A 391 15.55 14.92 11.32
CA ALA A 391 15.77 16.36 11.22
C ALA A 391 14.69 17.16 11.98
N VAL A 392 13.42 16.80 11.81
CA VAL A 392 12.30 17.43 12.54
C VAL A 392 12.49 17.32 14.05
N HIS A 393 12.89 16.15 14.53
CA HIS A 393 13.08 15.91 15.96
C HIS A 393 14.34 16.58 16.52
N LEU A 394 15.44 16.62 15.75
CA LEU A 394 16.65 17.34 16.12
C LEU A 394 16.45 18.86 16.20
N VAL A 395 15.54 19.42 15.42
CA VAL A 395 15.18 20.86 15.50
C VAL A 395 14.20 21.12 16.64
N ALA A 396 13.17 20.28 16.78
CA ALA A 396 12.10 20.50 17.75
C ALA A 396 12.48 20.18 19.21
N ALA A 397 13.31 19.16 19.45
CA ALA A 397 13.68 18.75 20.81
C ALA A 397 14.46 19.85 21.56
N PRO A 398 15.50 20.50 20.99
CA PRO A 398 16.18 21.61 21.66
C PRO A 398 15.27 22.79 21.97
N ALA A 399 14.32 23.11 21.08
CA ALA A 399 13.35 24.18 21.31
C ALA A 399 12.44 23.90 22.52
N VAL A 400 12.03 22.64 22.71
CA VAL A 400 11.24 22.22 23.89
C VAL A 400 12.09 22.24 25.15
N LEU A 401 13.31 21.69 25.11
CA LEU A 401 14.23 21.73 26.24
C LEU A 401 14.54 23.16 26.68
N TYR A 402 14.83 24.06 25.73
CA TYR A 402 15.06 25.47 26.01
C TYR A 402 13.89 26.11 26.75
N ARG A 403 12.65 25.88 26.30
CA ARG A 403 11.44 26.39 27.00
C ARG A 403 11.28 25.81 28.40
N GLN A 404 11.66 24.56 28.60
CA GLN A 404 11.51 23.89 29.90
C GLN A 404 12.49 24.39 30.96
N PHE A 405 13.71 24.76 30.56
CA PHE A 405 14.73 25.31 31.47
C PHE A 405 14.72 26.84 31.54
N SER A 406 14.02 27.52 30.63
CA SER A 406 13.92 28.98 30.63
C SER A 406 12.97 29.49 31.72
N ARG A 407 13.49 30.27 32.67
CA ARG A 407 12.66 31.02 33.65
C ARG A 407 11.70 32.04 33.02
N ARG A 408 11.91 32.37 31.74
CA ARG A 408 11.14 33.36 30.98
C ARG A 408 9.80 32.84 30.46
N PHE A 409 9.62 31.52 30.37
CA PHE A 409 8.38 30.91 29.90
C PHE A 409 7.91 29.86 30.93
N PRO A 410 6.79 30.06 31.62
CA PRO A 410 6.31 29.08 32.59
C PRO A 410 5.97 27.74 31.91
N PRO A 411 6.16 26.59 32.59
CA PRO A 411 6.05 25.23 32.03
C PRO A 411 4.65 24.85 31.50
N ARG A 412 3.66 25.75 31.60
CA ARG A 412 2.29 25.56 31.10
C ARG A 412 2.17 25.64 29.56
N TYR A 413 3.22 26.04 28.84
CA TYR A 413 3.27 26.13 27.37
C TYR A 413 4.16 25.04 26.73
N GLY A 414 4.16 23.83 27.28
CA GLY A 414 4.85 22.68 26.71
C GLY A 414 4.17 22.17 25.43
N SER A 415 4.95 21.70 24.46
CA SER A 415 4.42 20.98 23.30
C SER A 415 3.74 19.68 23.75
N ASN A 416 2.57 19.35 23.20
CA ASN A 416 1.92 18.05 23.42
C ASN A 416 2.69 16.88 22.79
N VAL A 417 3.76 17.15 22.02
CA VAL A 417 4.58 16.15 21.35
C VAL A 417 5.85 15.85 22.17
N ALA A 418 6.16 14.58 22.34
CA ALA A 418 7.32 14.08 23.09
C ALA A 418 8.58 14.00 22.21
N TYR A 419 9.06 15.15 21.73
CA TYR A 419 10.16 15.18 20.75
C TYR A 419 11.46 14.52 21.26
N VAL A 420 11.76 14.62 22.55
CA VAL A 420 12.93 13.98 23.15
C VAL A 420 12.74 12.46 23.17
N GLY A 421 11.55 11.99 23.57
CA GLY A 421 11.20 10.58 23.54
C GLY A 421 11.23 9.98 22.12
N HIS A 422 10.74 10.72 21.12
CA HIS A 422 10.78 10.27 19.73
C HIS A 422 12.22 10.13 19.23
N LEU A 423 13.09 11.11 19.52
CA LEU A 423 14.50 11.06 19.13
C LEU A 423 15.22 9.86 19.77
N ALA A 424 14.96 9.58 21.05
CA ALA A 424 15.47 8.38 21.72
C ALA A 424 14.96 7.09 21.07
N GLY A 425 13.69 7.05 20.63
CA GLY A 425 13.13 5.94 19.86
C GLY A 425 13.86 5.71 18.52
N ILE A 426 14.15 6.78 17.78
CA ILE A 426 14.92 6.71 16.52
C ILE A 426 16.29 6.07 16.76
N PHE A 427 17.03 6.55 17.77
CA PHE A 427 18.34 6.00 18.10
C PHE A 427 18.28 4.55 18.56
N ALA A 428 17.26 4.17 19.33
CA ALA A 428 17.04 2.78 19.73
C ALA A 428 16.81 1.87 18.51
N GLY A 429 16.03 2.31 17.52
CA GLY A 429 15.84 1.57 16.26
C GLY A 429 17.14 1.35 15.50
N TYR A 430 17.94 2.40 15.30
CA TYR A 430 19.25 2.27 14.66
C TYR A 430 20.20 1.36 15.44
N ALA A 431 20.16 1.38 16.77
CA ALA A 431 20.98 0.51 17.61
C ALA A 431 20.53 -0.95 17.56
N ALA A 432 19.21 -1.21 17.50
CA ALA A 432 18.64 -2.55 17.46
C ALA A 432 18.80 -3.26 16.11
N THR A 433 19.17 -2.53 15.06
CA THR A 433 19.31 -3.04 13.68
C THR A 433 20.75 -3.30 13.26
N LYS A 434 21.72 -2.84 14.06
CA LYS A 434 23.15 -3.17 13.93
C LYS A 434 23.45 -4.46 14.66
#